data_AF-A0A922XGM8-F1
#
_entry.id   AF-A0A922XGM8-F1
#
_cell.length_a   1.000
_cell.length_b   1.000
_cell.length_c   1.000
_cell.angle_alpha   90.00
_cell.angle_beta   90.00
_cell.angle_gamma   90.00
#
_symmetry.space_group_name_H-M   'P 1'
#
loop_
_entity.id
_entity.type
_entity.pdbx_description
1 polymer ?
#
loop_
_entity_poly.entity_id
_entity_poly.type
_entity_poly.pdbx_seq_one_letter_code
_entity_poly.pdbx_strand_id
1 'polypeptide(L)'
;MCMGTARTSGTGHRPVVLQGTLEPMILAVIASAGELHGYGIARAIERKSGAVFTIEEGSLYPAMRRLVERGHVRSRWTIGPSGRRARSYWLSASGARELGRQRELWMAVRVGVDSVLA
;
A
#
# COMPACT_ATOMS: atom_id res chain seq x y z
N MET A 1 -18.89 22.60 -41.81
CA MET A 1 -19.78 22.27 -40.69
C MET A 1 -19.19 21.10 -39.92
N CYS A 2 -18.96 21.31 -38.61
CA CYS A 2 -18.89 20.35 -37.50
C CYS A 2 -17.87 19.19 -37.56
N MET A 3 -17.10 18.84 -36.54
CA MET A 3 -16.76 19.39 -35.21
C MET A 3 -15.50 18.61 -34.79
N GLY A 4 -14.51 19.30 -34.24
CA GLY A 4 -13.36 18.66 -33.61
C GLY A 4 -13.79 17.88 -32.38
N THR A 5 -13.40 16.61 -32.29
CA THR A 5 -13.42 15.89 -31.02
C THR A 5 -12.13 16.21 -30.28
N ALA A 6 -12.23 17.20 -29.38
CA ALA A 6 -11.21 17.46 -28.39
C ALA A 6 -10.99 16.18 -27.57
N ARG A 7 -9.82 15.56 -27.71
CA ARG A 7 -9.28 14.65 -26.70
C ARG A 7 -9.08 15.49 -25.44
N THR A 8 -9.93 15.30 -24.46
CA THR A 8 -9.67 15.77 -23.10
C THR A 8 -8.52 14.94 -22.54
N SER A 9 -7.29 15.42 -22.76
CA SER A 9 -6.13 15.01 -21.97
C SER A 9 -6.32 15.56 -20.55
N GLY A 10 -7.11 14.86 -19.74
CA GLY A 10 -7.11 15.08 -18.31
C GLY A 10 -5.75 14.64 -17.78
N THR A 11 -4.89 15.60 -17.43
CA THR A 11 -3.71 15.37 -16.60
C THR A 11 -4.20 14.93 -15.22
N GLY A 12 -4.60 13.66 -15.11
CA GLY A 12 -4.95 13.04 -13.84
C GLY A 12 -3.70 13.00 -13.00
N HIS A 13 -3.58 13.93 -12.05
CA HIS A 13 -2.50 13.92 -11.08
C HIS A 13 -2.70 12.69 -10.19
N ARG A 14 -2.09 11.55 -10.57
CA ARG A 14 -2.03 10.37 -9.72
C ARG A 14 -1.29 10.78 -8.45
N PRO A 15 -1.92 10.72 -7.27
CA PRO A 15 -1.27 11.15 -6.06
C PRO A 15 0.00 10.34 -5.84
N VAL A 16 1.13 11.03 -5.71
CA VAL A 16 2.36 10.40 -5.27
C VAL A 16 2.12 9.88 -3.86
N VAL A 17 2.56 8.65 -3.58
CA VAL A 17 2.48 8.08 -2.25
C VAL A 17 3.27 8.98 -1.30
N LEU A 18 2.56 9.64 -0.39
CA LEU A 18 3.17 10.52 0.60
C LEU A 18 4.13 9.73 1.49
N GLN A 19 5.28 10.30 1.79
CA GLN A 19 6.27 9.70 2.68
C GLN A 19 5.59 9.31 4.00
N GLY A 20 5.73 8.05 4.41
CA GLY A 20 5.13 7.52 5.64
C GLY A 20 3.75 6.87 5.48
N THR A 21 3.09 6.96 4.31
CA THR A 21 1.75 6.36 4.12
C THR A 21 1.78 4.93 3.58
N LEU A 22 2.88 4.51 2.93
CA LEU A 22 2.98 3.18 2.32
C LEU A 22 2.99 2.04 3.34
N GLU A 23 3.77 2.17 4.41
CA GLU A 23 3.91 1.11 5.42
C GLU A 23 2.56 0.81 6.13
N PRO A 24 1.77 1.81 6.58
CA PRO A 24 0.41 1.58 7.08
C PRO A 24 -0.51 0.88 6.07
N MET A 25 -0.45 1.23 4.79
CA MET A 25 -1.26 0.58 3.74
C MET A 25 -0.88 -0.89 3.56
N ILE A 26 0.42 -1.21 3.53
CA ILE A 26 0.92 -2.59 3.47
C ILE A 26 0.40 -3.39 4.67
N LEU A 27 0.58 -2.88 5.88
CA LEU A 27 0.12 -3.55 7.11
C LEU A 27 -1.39 -3.78 7.09
N ALA A 28 -2.18 -2.77 6.69
CA ALA A 28 -3.64 -2.88 6.61
C ALA A 28 -4.10 -3.93 5.59
N VAL A 29 -3.41 -4.02 4.44
CA VAL A 29 -3.71 -5.02 3.41
C VAL A 29 -3.42 -6.43 3.91
N ILE A 30 -2.24 -6.66 4.49
CA ILE A 30 -1.88 -7.97 5.06
C ILE A 30 -2.85 -8.35 6.19
N ALA A 31 -3.24 -7.41 7.05
CA ALA A 31 -4.20 -7.66 8.14
C ALA A 31 -5.54 -8.19 7.63
N SER A 32 -6.01 -7.66 6.51
CA SER A 32 -7.30 -8.07 5.94
C SER A 32 -7.26 -9.38 5.16
N ALA A 33 -6.11 -9.78 4.64
CA ALA A 33 -5.97 -10.93 3.74
C ALA A 33 -5.25 -12.13 4.37
N GLY A 34 -4.63 -11.94 5.54
CA GLY A 34 -3.86 -12.96 6.25
C GLY A 34 -2.44 -13.11 5.69
N GLU A 35 -2.30 -13.79 4.56
CA GLU A 35 -1.01 -14.09 3.93
C GLU A 35 -1.04 -13.70 2.43
N LEU A 36 -0.04 -12.92 1.97
CA LEU A 36 0.03 -12.42 0.59
C LEU A 36 1.46 -12.40 0.03
N HIS A 37 1.57 -12.59 -1.28
CA HIS A 37 2.80 -12.27 -2.03
C HIS A 37 2.95 -10.76 -2.27
N GLY A 38 4.18 -10.30 -2.51
CA GLY A 38 4.48 -8.88 -2.77
C GLY A 38 3.59 -8.26 -3.86
N TYR A 39 3.46 -8.92 -5.02
CA TYR A 39 2.56 -8.49 -6.08
C TYR A 39 1.09 -8.41 -5.61
N GLY A 40 0.63 -9.38 -4.82
CA GLY A 40 -0.71 -9.39 -4.24
C GLY A 40 -0.97 -8.20 -3.33
N ILE A 41 0.04 -7.77 -2.56
CA ILE A 41 -0.03 -6.57 -1.71
C ILE A 41 -0.20 -5.32 -2.58
N ALA A 42 0.66 -5.11 -3.60
CA ALA A 42 0.56 -3.95 -4.50
C ALA A 42 -0.81 -3.87 -5.17
N ARG A 43 -1.30 -4.99 -5.73
CA ARG A 43 -2.62 -5.05 -6.38
C ARG A 43 -3.77 -4.83 -5.40
N ALA A 44 -3.66 -5.29 -4.15
CA ALA A 44 -4.68 -5.05 -3.15
C ALA A 44 -4.72 -3.57 -2.71
N ILE A 45 -3.58 -2.89 -2.59
CA ILE A 45 -3.53 -1.44 -2.35
C ILE A 45 -4.19 -0.69 -3.50
N GLU A 46 -3.80 -1.00 -4.74
CA GLU A 46 -4.37 -0.39 -5.95
C GLU A 46 -5.90 -0.55 -5.98
N ARG A 47 -6.41 -1.78 -5.81
CA ARG A 47 -7.86 -2.04 -5.81
C ARG A 47 -8.59 -1.31 -4.67
N LYS A 48 -8.07 -1.38 -3.44
CA LYS A 48 -8.73 -0.75 -2.27
C LYS A 48 -8.70 0.77 -2.33
N SER A 49 -7.71 1.34 -2.99
CA SER A 49 -7.61 2.79 -3.19
C SER A 49 -8.45 3.31 -4.37
N GLY A 50 -9.15 2.45 -5.12
CA GLY A 50 -9.87 2.88 -6.32
C GLY A 50 -8.92 3.34 -7.44
N ALA A 51 -7.77 2.67 -7.60
CA ALA A 51 -6.70 3.00 -8.54
C ALA A 51 -6.03 4.37 -8.30
N VAL A 52 -6.24 4.98 -7.13
CA VAL A 52 -5.56 6.22 -6.73
C VAL A 52 -4.07 5.97 -6.48
N PHE A 53 -3.71 4.84 -5.85
CA PHE A 53 -2.34 4.48 -5.57
C PHE A 53 -1.87 3.30 -6.42
N THR A 54 -0.99 3.58 -7.39
CA THR A 54 -0.21 2.54 -8.08
C THR A 54 1.14 2.41 -7.36
N ILE A 55 1.39 1.24 -6.78
CA ILE A 55 2.63 0.98 -6.04
C ILE A 55 3.62 0.26 -6.94
N GLU A 56 4.69 0.97 -7.30
CA GLU A 56 5.82 0.41 -8.02
C GLU A 56 6.66 -0.53 -7.15
N GLU A 57 7.30 -1.52 -7.77
CA GLU A 57 8.20 -2.47 -7.08
C GLU A 57 9.33 -1.75 -6.33
N GLY A 58 9.87 -0.68 -6.93
CA GLY A 58 10.94 0.14 -6.35
C GLY A 58 10.56 0.80 -5.01
N SER A 59 9.28 1.03 -4.76
CA SER A 59 8.77 1.57 -3.50
C SER A 59 8.33 0.47 -2.54
N LEU A 60 7.69 -0.58 -3.06
CA LEU A 60 7.16 -1.67 -2.26
C LEU A 60 8.25 -2.44 -1.53
N TYR A 61 9.29 -2.90 -2.25
CA TYR A 61 10.24 -3.83 -1.67
C TYR A 61 11.13 -3.23 -0.58
N PRO A 62 11.60 -1.97 -0.68
CA PRO A 62 12.27 -1.31 0.43
C PRO A 62 11.37 -1.16 1.67
N ALA A 63 10.09 -0.81 1.48
CA ALA A 63 9.14 -0.70 2.60
C ALA A 63 8.88 -2.07 3.26
N MET A 64 8.66 -3.12 2.45
CA MET A 64 8.52 -4.49 2.93
C MET A 64 9.76 -4.94 3.71
N ARG A 65 10.96 -4.63 3.22
CA ARG A 65 12.21 -4.96 3.89
C ARG A 65 12.27 -4.32 5.29
N ARG A 66 11.98 -3.02 5.40
CA ARG A 66 11.97 -2.32 6.70
C ARG A 66 10.94 -2.91 7.67
N LEU A 67 9.75 -3.26 7.18
CA LEU A 67 8.71 -3.90 8.00
C LEU A 67 9.13 -5.29 8.51
N VAL A 68 9.88 -6.05 7.71
CA VAL A 68 10.44 -7.34 8.13
C VAL A 68 11.59 -7.15 9.12
N GLU A 69 12.50 -6.20 8.86
CA GLU A 69 13.63 -5.88 9.76
C GLU A 69 13.15 -5.40 11.13
N ARG A 70 12.06 -4.62 11.19
CA ARG A 70 11.41 -4.19 12.44
C ARG A 70 10.55 -5.29 13.09
N GLY A 71 10.41 -6.45 12.44
CA GLY A 71 9.63 -7.58 12.93
C GLY A 71 8.11 -7.41 12.88
N HIS A 72 7.60 -6.37 12.21
CA HIS A 72 6.15 -6.16 12.01
C HIS A 72 5.55 -7.14 11.01
N VAL A 73 6.33 -7.51 10.00
CA VAL A 73 5.94 -8.47 8.97
C VAL A 73 6.85 -9.69 9.03
N ARG A 74 6.28 -10.88 8.90
CA ARG A 74 7.01 -12.13 8.71
C ARG A 74 7.02 -12.48 7.23
N SER A 75 8.03 -13.23 6.80
CA SER A 75 8.14 -13.66 5.41
C SER A 75 8.67 -15.08 5.30
N ARG A 76 8.19 -15.82 4.31
CA ARG A 76 8.74 -17.14 3.93
C ARG A 76 8.83 -17.28 2.42
N TRP A 77 9.78 -18.06 1.94
CA TRP A 77 9.78 -18.49 0.55
C TRP A 77 8.67 -19.51 0.34
N THR A 78 7.89 -19.32 -0.72
CA THR A 78 6.86 -20.23 -1.19
C THR A 78 7.14 -20.56 -2.65
N ILE A 79 6.78 -21.77 -3.07
CA ILE A 79 6.86 -22.20 -4.47
C ILE A 79 5.47 -22.00 -5.07
N GLY A 80 5.38 -21.18 -6.12
CA GLY A 80 4.13 -20.97 -6.83
C GLY A 80 3.79 -22.16 -7.75
N PRO A 81 2.57 -22.19 -8.31
CA PRO A 81 2.13 -23.27 -9.21
C PRO A 81 3.03 -23.49 -10.44
N SER A 82 3.70 -22.43 -10.91
CA SER A 82 4.65 -22.48 -12.02
C SER A 82 6.07 -22.91 -11.62
N GLY A 83 6.29 -23.34 -10.37
CA GLY A 83 7.61 -23.65 -9.82
C GLY A 83 8.45 -22.42 -9.47
N ARG A 84 7.97 -21.19 -9.75
CA ARG A 84 8.68 -19.96 -9.41
C ARG A 84 8.63 -19.70 -7.90
N ARG A 85 9.78 -19.41 -7.30
CA ARG A 85 9.87 -18.98 -5.90
C ARG A 85 9.35 -17.55 -5.75
N ALA A 86 8.44 -17.36 -4.81
CA ALA A 86 7.94 -16.06 -4.37
C ALA A 86 8.12 -15.93 -2.86
N ARG A 87 8.21 -14.70 -2.34
CA ARG A 87 8.06 -14.48 -0.90
C ARG A 87 6.59 -14.26 -0.56
N SER A 88 6.14 -14.96 0.44
CA SER A 88 4.85 -14.78 1.08
C SER A 88 5.04 -14.04 2.40
N TYR A 89 4.09 -13.18 2.74
CA TYR A 89 4.17 -12.26 3.87
C TYR A 89 2.90 -12.28 4.70
N TRP A 90 3.05 -12.23 6.02
CA TRP A 90 1.94 -12.14 6.98
C TRP A 90 2.32 -11.28 8.17
N LEU A 91 1.32 -10.82 8.92
CA LEU A 91 1.54 -9.97 10.10
C LEU A 91 2.07 -10.78 11.29
N SER A 92 2.98 -10.15 12.03
CA SER A 92 3.28 -10.57 13.39
C SER A 92 2.34 -9.90 14.40
N ALA A 93 2.38 -10.34 15.65
CA ALA A 93 1.70 -9.66 16.74
C ALA A 93 2.18 -8.21 16.94
N SER A 94 3.48 -7.93 16.74
CA SER A 94 3.99 -6.54 16.81
C SER A 94 3.53 -5.71 15.62
N GLY A 95 3.36 -6.31 14.44
CA GLY A 95 2.78 -5.64 13.28
C GLY A 95 1.32 -5.26 13.48
N ALA A 96 0.53 -6.12 14.13
CA ALA A 96 -0.86 -5.80 14.44
C ALA A 96 -0.97 -4.59 15.39
N ARG A 97 -0.10 -4.52 16.42
CA ARG A 97 -0.02 -3.36 17.32
C ARG A 97 0.44 -2.10 16.59
N GLU A 98 1.45 -2.21 15.74
CA GLU A 98 1.94 -1.08 14.95
C GLU A 98 0.87 -0.55 13.99
N LEU A 99 0.07 -1.43 13.37
CA LEU A 99 -1.06 -1.02 12.55
C LEU A 99 -2.10 -0.22 13.36
N GLY A 100 -2.37 -0.61 14.61
CA GLY A 100 -3.22 0.16 15.52
C GLY A 100 -2.69 1.58 15.75
N ARG A 101 -1.42 1.69 16.15
CA ARG A 101 -0.73 2.97 16.38
C ARG A 101 -0.73 3.87 15.13
N GLN A 102 -0.48 3.29 13.96
CA GLN A 102 -0.46 4.01 12.69
C GLN A 102 -1.87 4.51 12.30
N ARG A 103 -2.93 3.76 12.62
CA ARG A 103 -4.31 4.21 12.39
C ARG A 103 -4.66 5.40 13.28
N GLU A 104 -4.31 5.36 14.56
CA GLU A 104 -4.53 6.47 15.49
C GLU A 104 -3.81 7.74 15.02
N LEU A 105 -2.52 7.60 14.66
CA LEU A 105 -1.73 8.70 14.12
C LEU A 105 -2.35 9.28 12.84
N TRP A 106 -2.77 8.41 11.92
CA TRP A 106 -3.40 8.85 10.66
C TRP A 106 -4.68 9.64 10.89
N MET A 107 -5.52 9.19 11.84
CA MET A 107 -6.74 9.93 12.19
C MET A 107 -6.43 11.31 12.76
N ALA A 108 -5.45 11.42 13.65
CA ALA A 108 -5.03 12.71 14.20
C ALA A 108 -4.48 13.66 13.12
N VAL A 109 -3.61 13.15 12.23
CA VAL A 109 -3.05 13.93 11.11
C VAL A 109 -4.15 14.39 10.16
N ARG A 110 -5.07 13.49 9.79
CA ARG A 110 -6.19 13.82 8.90
C ARG A 110 -7.02 14.96 9.47
N VAL A 111 -7.43 14.87 10.74
CA VAL A 111 -8.21 15.92 11.41
C VAL A 111 -7.44 17.24 11.42
N GLY A 112 -6.15 17.22 11.76
CA GLY A 112 -5.32 18.42 11.78
C GLY A 112 -5.20 19.10 10.42
N VAL A 113 -4.96 18.32 9.35
CA VAL A 113 -4.89 18.84 7.98
C VAL A 113 -6.24 19.38 7.52
N ASP A 114 -7.32 18.61 7.71
CA ASP A 114 -8.68 19.02 7.32
C ASP A 114 -9.09 20.34 8.02
N SER A 115 -8.66 20.55 9.27
CA SER A 115 -8.95 21.78 10.03
C SER A 115 -8.21 23.01 9.50
N VAL A 116 -7.03 22.86 8.90
CA VAL A 116 -6.24 23.96 8.32
C VAL A 116 -6.73 24.32 6.92
N LEU A 117 -7.26 23.34 6.19
CA LEU A 117 -7.74 23.52 4.82
C LEU A 117 -9.20 23.99 4.72
N ALA A 118 -9.92 24.05 5.85
CA ALA A 118 -11.31 24.54 5.94
C ALA A 118 -11.40 26.06 5.78
#